data_AF-A0A359M1K7-F1
#
_entry.id   AF-A0A359M1K7-F1
#
_cell.length_a   1.000
_cell.length_b   1.000
_cell.length_c   1.000
_cell.angle_alpha   90.00
_cell.angle_beta   90.00
_cell.angle_gamma   90.00
#
_symmetry.space_group_name_H-M   'P 1'
#
loop_
_entity.id
_entity.type
_entity.pdbx_description
1 polymer ?
#
loop_
_entity_poly.entity_id
_entity_poly.type
_entity_poly.pdbx_seq_one_letter_code
_entity_poly.pdbx_strand_id
1 'polypeptide(L)'
;MLRRLFLGTLAAAAAAADDESFRVYSDPPRLLLNPRRSRLLKRERERDSIRWRQFHTLMAGSAAMPEPGFAHGLYYHVSGDAAAARRALEFATNPGADTRQAALVYDWCASAATPPQKAALTARLAKDAARPAVTAEAVRDRAFAAIAIAGEHPELSEKALAEIVTVWWRGSIVPAIQEGRRPIARESMLALYELLHVVRDNLRIELREPIEPYFRTLPAFLLTSYYPSPWPAAENEYRIPMMPGAGEPDLRIATYTRASEFAAVAYDTNLLETQFLQGWLIQDRFLLRGPLGAPYEFLWANPYQPGLSYSHLALIFHDRKHQGGALFLRSTWDEDARWLGYLEGKLQFFEQGKLSVFDTSKLEKPLRVGNQAVVASTKFAFDDATPDTVYVLGLKPRGWYDIEIDDEAMYDDQADAGGILEIHPSGPAGIRLKPSSYS
;
A
#
# COMPACT_ATOMS: atom_id res chain seq x y z
N MET A 1 4.28 23.52 -44.10
CA MET A 1 5.32 23.80 -43.07
C MET A 1 4.71 23.51 -41.70
N LEU A 2 5.54 23.12 -40.72
CA LEU A 2 5.21 22.53 -39.40
C LEU A 2 4.81 21.05 -39.39
N ARG A 3 5.84 20.20 -39.35
CA ARG A 3 5.77 18.82 -38.83
C ARG A 3 7.10 18.56 -38.12
N ARG A 4 7.23 19.00 -36.86
CA ARG A 4 8.37 18.70 -35.96
C ARG A 4 8.10 19.29 -34.58
N LEU A 5 7.46 18.52 -33.69
CA LEU A 5 7.46 18.75 -32.24
C LEU A 5 6.79 17.56 -31.52
N PHE A 6 7.38 16.37 -31.64
CA PHE A 6 7.04 15.20 -30.81
C PHE A 6 8.26 14.28 -30.68
N LEU A 7 9.41 14.86 -30.30
CA LEU A 7 10.66 14.13 -30.03
C LEU A 7 11.36 14.59 -28.74
N GLY A 8 10.71 15.41 -27.92
CA GLY A 8 11.33 16.07 -26.76
C GLY A 8 11.24 15.32 -25.44
N THR A 9 10.35 14.34 -25.28
CA THR A 9 10.08 13.73 -23.95
C THR A 9 10.77 12.39 -23.71
N LEU A 10 11.24 11.69 -24.74
CA LEU A 10 12.01 10.44 -24.57
C LEU A 10 13.52 10.68 -24.31
N ALA A 11 14.05 11.85 -24.67
CA ALA A 11 15.48 12.15 -24.51
C ALA A 11 15.87 12.55 -23.07
N ALA A 12 14.93 13.07 -22.28
CA ALA A 12 15.20 13.51 -20.90
C ALA A 12 15.31 12.32 -19.92
N ALA A 13 14.63 11.19 -20.18
CA ALA A 13 14.73 10.00 -19.34
C ALA A 13 16.04 9.22 -19.58
N ALA A 14 16.65 9.33 -20.77
CA ALA A 14 17.91 8.67 -21.08
C ALA A 14 19.12 9.40 -20.48
N ALA A 15 19.07 10.74 -20.35
CA ALA A 15 20.18 11.53 -19.82
C ALA A 15 20.35 11.44 -18.28
N ALA A 16 19.33 10.98 -17.55
CA ALA A 16 19.41 10.74 -16.11
C ALA A 16 19.99 9.36 -15.75
N ALA A 17 20.14 8.45 -16.71
CA ALA A 17 20.59 7.08 -16.47
C ALA A 17 22.13 6.94 -16.35
N ASP A 18 22.90 7.94 -16.82
CA ASP A 18 24.38 7.86 -16.87
C ASP A 18 25.09 8.13 -15.52
N ASP A 19 24.37 8.54 -14.47
CA ASP A 19 24.95 8.84 -13.13
C ASP A 19 24.32 8.02 -11.99
N GLU A 20 23.39 7.09 -12.30
CA GLU A 20 22.76 6.23 -11.30
C GLU A 20 23.61 4.99 -11.02
N SER A 21 24.03 4.81 -9.75
CA SER A 21 24.70 3.60 -9.30
C SER A 21 23.72 2.60 -8.69
N PHE A 22 23.75 1.35 -9.17
CA PHE A 22 22.98 0.24 -8.59
C PHE A 22 23.81 -0.61 -7.61
N ARG A 23 25.01 -0.15 -7.25
CA ARG A 23 25.86 -0.81 -6.26
C ARG A 23 25.39 -0.52 -4.84
N VAL A 24 25.43 -1.57 -4.02
CA VAL A 24 25.16 -1.48 -2.58
C VAL A 24 26.48 -1.19 -1.85
N TYR A 25 26.61 0.01 -1.30
CA TYR A 25 27.80 0.46 -0.57
C TYR A 25 27.65 0.41 0.96
N SER A 26 26.46 0.09 1.46
CA SER A 26 26.15 0.02 2.89
C SER A 26 26.73 -1.24 3.54
N ASP A 27 27.02 -1.16 4.83
CA ASP A 27 27.34 -2.33 5.66
C ASP A 27 26.07 -2.98 6.23
N PRO A 28 26.06 -4.30 6.49
CA PRO A 28 24.97 -4.97 7.21
C PRO A 28 24.72 -4.39 8.61
N PRO A 29 23.46 -4.34 9.08
CA PRO A 29 22.25 -4.75 8.37
C PRO A 29 21.78 -3.72 7.33
N ARG A 30 21.55 -4.20 6.12
CA ARG A 30 21.13 -3.46 4.91
C ARG A 30 19.62 -3.50 4.68
N LEU A 31 18.96 -4.54 5.19
CA LEU A 31 17.55 -4.81 4.91
C LEU A 31 16.68 -4.31 6.04
N LEU A 32 15.92 -3.24 5.81
CA LEU A 32 14.92 -2.68 6.72
C LEU A 32 15.43 -2.28 8.12
N LEU A 33 16.69 -2.52 8.51
CA LEU A 33 17.23 -2.20 9.83
C LEU A 33 18.41 -1.23 9.75
N ASN A 34 18.26 -0.18 8.94
CA ASN A 34 19.25 0.89 8.86
C ASN A 34 19.67 1.41 10.27
N PRO A 35 20.83 2.07 10.40
CA PRO A 35 21.36 2.45 11.71
C PRO A 35 20.42 3.31 12.56
N ARG A 36 19.51 4.07 11.94
CA ARG A 36 18.50 4.86 12.66
C ARG A 36 17.43 3.95 13.26
N ARG A 37 16.82 3.06 12.46
CA ARG A 37 15.77 2.14 12.93
C ARG A 37 16.31 1.15 13.95
N SER A 38 17.51 0.61 13.72
CA SER A 38 18.22 -0.24 14.67
C SER A 38 18.39 0.40 16.06
N ARG A 39 18.81 1.68 16.10
CA ARG A 39 18.95 2.41 17.38
C ARG A 39 17.61 2.67 18.04
N LEU A 40 16.57 3.00 17.27
CA LEU A 40 15.22 3.22 17.80
C LEU A 40 14.68 1.96 18.48
N LEU A 41 14.75 0.80 17.81
CA LEU A 41 14.23 -0.46 18.34
C LEU A 41 14.97 -0.94 19.60
N LYS A 42 16.29 -0.73 19.67
CA LYS A 42 17.07 -1.01 20.88
C LYS A 42 16.66 -0.12 22.05
N ARG A 43 16.36 1.15 21.80
CA ARG A 43 15.81 2.07 22.81
C ARG A 43 14.41 1.68 23.24
N GLU A 44 13.56 1.22 22.32
CA GLU A 44 12.23 0.71 22.66
C GLU A 44 12.30 -0.47 23.63
N ARG A 45 13.25 -1.39 23.42
CA ARG A 45 13.57 -2.44 24.39
C ARG A 45 14.04 -1.88 25.73
N GLU A 46 15.02 -0.98 25.73
CA GLU A 46 15.58 -0.39 26.96
C GLU A 46 14.52 0.37 27.78
N ARG A 47 13.54 0.97 27.10
CA ARG A 47 12.41 1.68 27.71
C ARG A 47 11.24 0.77 28.10
N ASP A 48 11.34 -0.51 27.81
CA ASP A 48 10.27 -1.49 28.02
C ASP A 48 8.92 -1.05 27.43
N SER A 49 8.97 -0.55 26.19
CA SER A 49 7.78 0.02 25.53
C SER A 49 6.68 -1.03 25.38
N ILE A 50 5.42 -0.60 25.25
CA ILE A 50 4.28 -1.53 25.12
C ILE A 50 4.45 -2.50 23.95
N ARG A 51 4.99 -2.01 22.82
CA ARG A 51 5.24 -2.82 21.60
C ARG A 51 6.36 -3.83 21.84
N TRP A 52 7.43 -3.41 22.52
CA TRP A 52 8.48 -4.33 22.92
C TRP A 52 7.95 -5.40 23.89
N ARG A 53 7.27 -5.02 24.97
CA ARG A 53 6.71 -5.97 25.95
C ARG A 53 5.82 -7.00 25.30
N GLN A 54 4.95 -6.57 24.40
CA GLN A 54 4.06 -7.45 23.67
C GLN A 54 4.83 -8.46 22.81
N PHE A 55 5.77 -7.97 21.99
CA PHE A 55 6.60 -8.84 21.17
C PHE A 55 7.46 -9.79 22.03
N HIS A 56 8.10 -9.27 23.07
CA HIS A 56 8.90 -10.04 24.01
C HIS A 56 8.08 -11.13 24.71
N THR A 57 6.84 -10.84 25.12
CA THR A 57 5.95 -11.82 25.76
C THR A 57 5.70 -13.02 24.85
N LEU A 58 5.44 -12.79 23.57
CA LEU A 58 5.25 -13.86 22.59
C LEU A 58 6.53 -14.69 22.41
N MET A 59 7.68 -14.02 22.30
CA MET A 59 8.97 -14.68 22.10
C MET A 59 9.41 -15.49 23.32
N ALA A 60 9.25 -14.93 24.52
CA ALA A 60 9.54 -15.59 25.80
C ALA A 60 8.57 -16.75 26.07
N GLY A 61 7.28 -16.58 25.72
CA GLY A 61 6.27 -17.64 25.76
C GLY A 61 6.43 -18.71 24.67
N SER A 62 7.43 -18.60 23.80
CA SER A 62 7.65 -19.50 22.66
C SER A 62 6.40 -19.71 21.79
N ALA A 63 5.66 -18.62 21.56
CA ALA A 63 4.51 -18.63 20.65
C ALA A 63 4.94 -19.09 19.24
N ALA A 64 4.06 -19.82 18.56
CA ALA A 64 4.28 -20.20 17.17
C ALA A 64 4.17 -18.96 16.27
N MET A 65 5.30 -18.50 15.73
CA MET A 65 5.37 -17.33 14.86
C MET A 65 5.08 -17.74 13.41
N PRO A 66 4.08 -17.12 12.72
CA PRO A 66 3.77 -17.43 11.33
C PRO A 66 4.92 -17.11 10.36
N GLU A 67 5.71 -16.09 10.69
CA GLU A 67 6.95 -15.72 9.98
C GLU A 67 8.16 -15.89 10.92
N PRO A 68 8.61 -17.13 11.16
CA PRO A 68 9.59 -17.40 12.21
C PRO A 68 10.96 -16.81 11.91
N GLY A 69 11.40 -16.77 10.64
CA GLY A 69 12.68 -16.16 10.27
C GLY A 69 12.68 -14.65 10.54
N PHE A 70 11.61 -13.97 10.16
CA PHE A 70 11.42 -12.54 10.44
C PHE A 70 11.35 -12.25 11.95
N ALA A 71 10.50 -12.97 12.68
CA ALA A 71 10.30 -12.74 14.11
C ALA A 71 11.57 -13.04 14.93
N HIS A 72 12.17 -14.22 14.76
CA HIS A 72 13.37 -14.58 15.52
C HIS A 72 14.58 -13.72 15.14
N GLY A 73 14.74 -13.37 13.86
CA GLY A 73 15.80 -12.47 13.41
C GLY A 73 15.68 -11.07 14.01
N LEU A 74 14.48 -10.48 13.95
CA LEU A 74 14.22 -9.15 14.54
C LEU A 74 14.49 -9.16 16.05
N TYR A 75 13.99 -10.19 16.74
CA TYR A 75 14.18 -10.32 18.17
C TYR A 75 15.65 -10.48 18.54
N TYR A 76 16.43 -11.29 17.81
CA TYR A 76 17.88 -11.40 18.02
C TYR A 76 18.58 -10.07 17.84
N HIS A 77 18.32 -9.35 16.74
CA HIS A 77 18.99 -8.08 16.44
C HIS A 77 18.82 -7.04 17.56
N VAL A 78 17.64 -7.03 18.17
CA VAL A 78 17.31 -6.08 19.24
C VAL A 78 17.75 -6.58 20.62
N SER A 79 17.57 -7.86 20.93
CA SER A 79 17.83 -8.42 22.26
C SER A 79 19.25 -8.94 22.48
N GLY A 80 19.92 -9.43 21.42
CA GLY A 80 21.13 -10.24 21.51
C GLY A 80 20.88 -11.72 21.86
N ASP A 81 19.62 -12.19 21.88
CA ASP A 81 19.28 -13.56 22.27
C ASP A 81 19.81 -14.62 21.29
N ALA A 82 20.80 -15.39 21.73
CA ALA A 82 21.45 -16.41 20.91
C ALA A 82 20.50 -17.58 20.53
N ALA A 83 19.49 -17.90 21.33
CA ALA A 83 18.51 -18.94 20.99
C ALA A 83 17.57 -18.46 19.88
N ALA A 84 17.23 -17.18 19.84
CA ALA A 84 16.51 -16.58 18.73
C ALA A 84 17.34 -16.60 17.44
N ALA A 85 18.63 -16.23 17.51
CA ALA A 85 19.53 -16.34 16.34
C ALA A 85 19.59 -17.76 15.77
N ARG A 86 19.75 -18.77 16.64
CA ARG A 86 19.76 -20.18 16.22
C ARG A 86 18.47 -20.58 15.51
N ARG A 87 17.30 -20.28 16.09
CA ARG A 87 15.99 -20.58 15.48
C ARG A 87 15.80 -19.88 14.13
N ALA A 88 16.24 -18.62 14.01
CA ALA A 88 16.20 -17.88 12.76
C ALA A 88 17.07 -18.54 11.67
N LEU A 89 18.31 -18.91 12.02
CA LEU A 89 19.26 -19.56 11.10
C LEU A 89 18.81 -20.98 10.71
N GLU A 90 18.32 -21.77 11.66
CA GLU A 90 17.72 -23.08 11.41
C GLU A 90 16.58 -22.96 10.41
N PHE A 91 15.67 -22.00 10.60
CA PHE A 91 14.63 -21.72 9.61
C PHE A 91 15.21 -21.36 8.24
N ALA A 92 16.10 -20.37 8.18
CA ALA A 92 16.57 -19.81 6.91
C ALA A 92 17.37 -20.81 6.07
N THR A 93 18.07 -21.75 6.72
CA THR A 93 18.84 -22.81 6.04
C THR A 93 17.99 -23.96 5.52
N ASN A 94 16.71 -24.03 5.85
CA ASN A 94 15.80 -25.02 5.26
C ASN A 94 15.59 -24.75 3.76
N PRO A 95 15.64 -25.78 2.90
CA PRO A 95 15.50 -25.62 1.44
C PRO A 95 14.20 -24.95 0.97
N GLY A 96 13.12 -25.07 1.76
CA GLY A 96 11.80 -24.49 1.46
C GLY A 96 11.48 -23.21 2.21
N ALA A 97 12.45 -22.61 2.90
CA ALA A 97 12.20 -21.35 3.61
C ALA A 97 11.83 -20.23 2.64
N ASP A 98 11.02 -19.30 3.11
CA ASP A 98 10.65 -18.10 2.35
C ASP A 98 11.89 -17.24 2.03
N THR A 99 11.96 -16.66 0.82
CA THR A 99 13.15 -15.91 0.36
C THR A 99 13.28 -14.57 1.06
N ARG A 100 12.17 -13.83 1.27
CA ARG A 100 12.18 -12.59 2.06
C ARG A 100 12.77 -12.85 3.44
N GLN A 101 12.22 -13.82 4.17
CA GLN A 101 12.67 -14.13 5.53
C GLN A 101 14.13 -14.63 5.55
N ALA A 102 14.54 -15.47 4.60
CA ALA A 102 15.92 -15.95 4.55
C ALA A 102 16.94 -14.82 4.30
N ALA A 103 16.59 -13.85 3.45
CA ALA A 103 17.42 -12.67 3.21
C ALA A 103 17.51 -11.79 4.47
N LEU A 104 16.39 -11.56 5.18
CA LEU A 104 16.39 -10.85 6.46
C LEU A 104 17.27 -11.56 7.49
N VAL A 105 17.18 -12.88 7.61
CA VAL A 105 18.02 -13.65 8.55
C VAL A 105 19.50 -13.57 8.16
N TYR A 106 19.83 -13.69 6.87
CA TYR A 106 21.22 -13.57 6.40
C TYR A 106 21.82 -12.22 6.81
N ASP A 107 21.06 -11.14 6.65
CA ASP A 107 21.50 -9.78 6.92
C ASP A 107 21.54 -9.46 8.43
N TRP A 108 20.49 -9.83 9.17
CA TRP A 108 20.34 -9.47 10.59
C TRP A 108 21.09 -10.40 11.55
N CYS A 109 21.25 -11.67 11.18
CA CYS A 109 21.90 -12.69 12.01
C CYS A 109 23.34 -12.99 11.54
N ALA A 110 23.93 -12.17 10.68
CA ALA A 110 25.24 -12.41 10.08
C ALA A 110 26.34 -12.71 11.12
N SER A 111 26.32 -12.03 12.27
CA SER A 111 27.31 -12.23 13.36
C SER A 111 27.17 -13.55 14.11
N ALA A 112 26.00 -14.21 14.02
CA ALA A 112 25.74 -15.50 14.67
C ALA A 112 25.83 -16.69 13.70
N ALA A 113 25.89 -16.43 12.40
CA ALA A 113 25.94 -17.47 11.38
C ALA A 113 27.31 -18.16 11.34
N THR A 114 27.32 -19.49 11.29
CA THR A 114 28.55 -20.26 11.03
C THR A 114 28.96 -20.12 9.55
N PRO A 115 30.25 -20.31 9.20
CA PRO A 115 30.69 -20.24 7.81
C PRO A 115 29.92 -21.17 6.84
N PRO A 116 29.58 -22.44 7.20
CA PRO A 116 28.76 -23.29 6.34
C PRO A 116 27.34 -22.77 6.14
N GLN A 117 26.70 -22.24 7.20
CA GLN A 117 25.37 -21.65 7.09
C GLN A 117 25.41 -20.41 6.19
N LYS A 118 26.41 -19.55 6.37
CA LYS A 118 26.62 -18.37 5.52
C LYS A 118 26.76 -18.78 4.05
N ALA A 119 27.66 -19.73 3.75
CA ALA A 119 27.87 -20.20 2.38
C ALA A 119 26.60 -20.79 1.75
N ALA A 120 25.85 -21.62 2.50
CA ALA A 120 24.61 -22.21 2.02
C ALA A 120 23.54 -21.15 1.72
N LEU A 121 23.38 -20.16 2.60
CA LEU A 121 22.45 -19.05 2.40
C LEU A 121 22.88 -18.16 1.23
N THR A 122 24.16 -17.82 1.11
CA THR A 122 24.68 -17.02 -0.02
C THR A 122 24.37 -17.71 -1.36
N ALA A 123 24.66 -19.02 -1.47
CA ALA A 123 24.40 -19.76 -2.71
C ALA A 123 22.91 -19.79 -3.08
N ARG A 124 22.03 -19.97 -2.09
CA ARG A 124 20.58 -19.94 -2.30
C ARG A 124 20.10 -18.55 -2.71
N LEU A 125 20.48 -17.51 -1.98
CA LEU A 125 20.07 -16.14 -2.26
C LEU A 125 20.60 -15.65 -3.62
N ALA A 126 21.78 -16.10 -4.06
CA ALA A 126 22.26 -15.84 -5.41
C ALA A 126 21.32 -16.42 -6.48
N LYS A 127 20.83 -17.64 -6.29
CA LYS A 127 19.83 -18.24 -7.19
C LYS A 127 18.51 -17.46 -7.21
N ASP A 128 18.07 -16.97 -6.06
CA ASP A 128 16.84 -16.19 -5.95
C ASP A 128 16.98 -14.79 -6.55
N ALA A 129 18.12 -14.12 -6.35
CA ALA A 129 18.43 -12.81 -6.96
C ALA A 129 18.51 -12.88 -8.50
N ALA A 130 18.96 -14.01 -9.03
CA ALA A 130 19.01 -14.25 -10.48
C ALA A 130 17.64 -14.58 -11.10
N ARG A 131 16.63 -14.92 -10.29
CA ARG A 131 15.31 -15.33 -10.80
C ARG A 131 14.50 -14.09 -11.25
N PRO A 132 13.96 -14.08 -12.48
CA PRO A 132 13.03 -13.02 -12.89
C PRO A 132 11.80 -12.98 -11.98
N ALA A 133 11.28 -11.78 -11.74
CA ALA A 133 10.13 -11.53 -10.89
C ALA A 133 9.24 -10.46 -11.51
N VAL A 134 7.91 -10.59 -11.33
CA VAL A 134 6.91 -9.69 -11.93
C VAL A 134 5.91 -9.15 -10.92
N THR A 135 5.59 -9.89 -9.85
CA THR A 135 4.73 -9.40 -8.75
C THR A 135 5.56 -8.60 -7.76
N ALA A 136 4.91 -7.69 -7.01
CA ALA A 136 5.61 -6.87 -6.01
C ALA A 136 6.31 -7.71 -4.93
N GLU A 137 5.70 -8.81 -4.50
CA GLU A 137 6.25 -9.75 -3.53
C GLU A 137 7.52 -10.40 -4.08
N ALA A 138 7.45 -10.97 -5.29
CA ALA A 138 8.59 -11.63 -5.91
C ALA A 138 9.73 -10.64 -6.21
N VAL A 139 9.40 -9.40 -6.61
CA VAL A 139 10.38 -8.35 -6.86
C VAL A 139 11.04 -7.88 -5.57
N ARG A 140 10.28 -7.70 -4.48
CA ARG A 140 10.81 -7.45 -3.15
C ARG A 140 11.76 -8.57 -2.73
N ASP A 141 11.36 -9.83 -2.88
CA ASP A 141 12.18 -10.99 -2.49
C ASP A 141 13.50 -11.02 -3.26
N ARG A 142 13.42 -10.77 -4.56
CA ARG A 142 14.59 -10.65 -5.44
C ARG A 142 15.52 -9.51 -5.01
N ALA A 143 14.96 -8.33 -4.71
CA ALA A 143 15.73 -7.19 -4.22
C ALA A 143 16.41 -7.49 -2.88
N PHE A 144 15.68 -8.13 -1.95
CA PHE A 144 16.22 -8.51 -0.65
C PHE A 144 17.38 -9.49 -0.79
N ALA A 145 17.20 -10.53 -1.61
CA ALA A 145 18.26 -11.49 -1.91
C ALA A 145 19.49 -10.81 -2.53
N ALA A 146 19.28 -9.93 -3.51
CA ALA A 146 20.35 -9.18 -4.18
C ALA A 146 21.12 -8.28 -3.22
N ILE A 147 20.43 -7.52 -2.36
CA ILE A 147 21.06 -6.61 -1.39
C ILE A 147 21.80 -7.38 -0.30
N ALA A 148 21.22 -8.48 0.20
CA ALA A 148 21.83 -9.32 1.22
C ALA A 148 23.22 -9.83 0.78
N ILE A 149 23.33 -10.34 -0.44
CA ILE A 149 24.57 -10.94 -0.97
C ILE A 149 25.51 -9.95 -1.66
N ALA A 150 25.24 -8.64 -1.61
CA ALA A 150 25.98 -7.67 -2.41
C ALA A 150 27.49 -7.63 -2.12
N GLY A 151 27.93 -8.07 -0.93
CA GLY A 151 29.35 -8.17 -0.59
C GLY A 151 30.04 -9.36 -1.26
N GLU A 152 29.31 -10.46 -1.43
CA GLU A 152 29.80 -11.73 -1.96
C GLU A 152 29.59 -11.85 -3.48
N HIS A 153 28.53 -11.24 -4.01
CA HIS A 153 28.15 -11.27 -5.43
C HIS A 153 27.77 -9.86 -5.93
N PRO A 154 28.71 -8.90 -5.99
CA PRO A 154 28.43 -7.50 -6.31
C PRO A 154 27.82 -7.32 -7.71
N GLU A 155 28.34 -8.00 -8.73
CA GLU A 155 27.84 -7.86 -10.12
C GLU A 155 26.42 -8.41 -10.30
N LEU A 156 26.11 -9.54 -9.66
CA LEU A 156 24.77 -10.12 -9.69
C LEU A 156 23.77 -9.22 -8.97
N SER A 157 24.18 -8.67 -7.82
CA SER A 157 23.37 -7.73 -7.03
C SER A 157 23.04 -6.48 -7.86
N GLU A 158 24.08 -5.84 -8.41
CA GLU A 158 23.97 -4.63 -9.23
C GLU A 158 23.06 -4.86 -10.44
N LYS A 159 23.25 -5.97 -11.17
CA LYS A 159 22.38 -6.33 -12.30
C LYS A 159 20.92 -6.51 -11.89
N ALA A 160 20.66 -7.27 -10.82
CA ALA A 160 19.30 -7.54 -10.37
C ALA A 160 18.58 -6.24 -9.95
N LEU A 161 19.28 -5.35 -9.23
CA LEU A 161 18.74 -4.08 -8.78
C LEU A 161 18.51 -3.11 -9.94
N ALA A 162 19.42 -3.04 -10.90
CA ALA A 162 19.24 -2.26 -12.13
C ALA A 162 18.00 -2.70 -12.91
N GLU A 163 17.79 -4.00 -13.09
CA GLU A 163 16.59 -4.54 -13.77
C GLU A 163 15.30 -4.20 -13.01
N ILE A 164 15.30 -4.28 -11.68
CA ILE A 164 14.13 -3.94 -10.85
C ILE A 164 13.75 -2.47 -11.02
N VAL A 165 14.73 -1.56 -10.95
CA VAL A 165 14.48 -0.12 -11.05
C VAL A 165 14.09 0.28 -12.48
N THR A 166 14.85 -0.17 -13.48
CA THR A 166 14.70 0.32 -14.85
C THR A 166 13.62 -0.41 -15.63
N VAL A 167 13.52 -1.73 -15.51
CA VAL A 167 12.60 -2.54 -16.32
C VAL A 167 11.26 -2.72 -15.61
N TRP A 168 11.27 -3.20 -14.37
CA TRP A 168 10.02 -3.45 -13.66
C TRP A 168 9.36 -2.15 -13.21
N TRP A 169 10.05 -1.32 -12.43
CA TRP A 169 9.45 -0.10 -11.87
C TRP A 169 9.19 0.96 -12.94
N ARG A 170 10.24 1.48 -13.58
CA ARG A 170 10.12 2.55 -14.59
C ARG A 170 9.50 2.08 -15.90
N GLY A 171 9.79 0.85 -16.32
CA GLY A 171 9.30 0.31 -17.59
C GLY A 171 7.88 -0.26 -17.54
N SER A 172 7.40 -0.70 -16.37
CA SER A 172 6.10 -1.40 -16.26
C SER A 172 5.13 -0.77 -15.26
N ILE A 173 5.56 -0.53 -14.02
CA ILE A 173 4.68 -0.05 -12.95
C ILE A 173 4.31 1.42 -13.14
N VAL A 174 5.30 2.29 -13.37
CA VAL A 174 5.09 3.74 -13.55
C VAL A 174 4.15 4.02 -14.73
N PRO A 175 4.36 3.48 -15.95
CA PRO A 175 3.43 3.69 -17.06
C PRO A 175 2.02 3.18 -16.75
N ALA A 176 1.89 2.03 -16.09
CA ALA A 176 0.59 1.51 -15.71
C ALA A 176 -0.19 2.45 -14.78
N ILE A 177 0.47 3.02 -13.77
CA ILE A 177 -0.16 4.00 -12.85
C ILE A 177 -0.51 5.30 -13.58
N GLN A 178 0.35 5.78 -14.49
CA GLN A 178 0.07 6.96 -15.30
C GLN A 178 -1.09 6.74 -16.28
N GLU A 179 -1.28 5.51 -16.73
CA GLU A 179 -2.46 5.08 -17.50
C GLU A 179 -3.70 4.86 -16.61
N GLY A 180 -3.65 5.17 -15.32
CA GLY A 180 -4.75 4.98 -14.37
C GLY A 180 -5.06 3.52 -14.07
N ARG A 181 -4.15 2.60 -14.36
CA ARG A 181 -4.26 1.21 -13.91
C ARG A 181 -3.74 1.08 -12.48
N ARG A 182 -4.16 0.01 -11.79
CA ARG A 182 -3.68 -0.34 -10.45
C ARG A 182 -2.80 -1.59 -10.51
N PRO A 183 -1.52 -1.47 -10.93
CA PRO A 183 -0.64 -2.63 -11.10
C PRO A 183 -0.24 -3.28 -9.77
N ILE A 184 -0.37 -2.55 -8.64
CA ILE A 184 -0.07 -3.05 -7.30
C ILE A 184 -1.38 -3.13 -6.52
N ALA A 185 -1.77 -4.36 -6.16
CA ALA A 185 -2.93 -4.60 -5.31
C ALA A 185 -2.67 -4.12 -3.88
N ARG A 186 -3.73 -3.95 -3.09
CA ARG A 186 -3.60 -3.46 -1.71
C ARG A 186 -2.80 -4.42 -0.84
N GLU A 187 -3.07 -5.71 -1.00
CA GLU A 187 -2.44 -6.82 -0.29
C GLU A 187 -0.93 -6.85 -0.53
N SER A 188 -0.50 -6.32 -1.68
CA SER A 188 0.90 -6.21 -2.10
C SER A 188 1.59 -4.93 -1.60
N MET A 189 0.88 -4.02 -0.93
CA MET A 189 1.44 -2.73 -0.51
C MET A 189 2.58 -2.87 0.50
N LEU A 190 2.52 -3.88 1.38
CA LEU A 190 3.64 -4.14 2.29
C LEU A 190 4.91 -4.48 1.52
N ALA A 191 4.79 -5.31 0.48
CA ALA A 191 5.93 -5.67 -0.36
C ALA A 191 6.49 -4.46 -1.10
N LEU A 192 5.60 -3.61 -1.63
CA LEU A 192 6.00 -2.35 -2.27
C LEU A 192 6.76 -1.45 -1.30
N TYR A 193 6.23 -1.17 -0.11
CA TYR A 193 6.91 -0.29 0.84
C TYR A 193 8.22 -0.87 1.37
N GLU A 194 8.28 -2.18 1.60
CA GLU A 194 9.54 -2.86 1.91
C GLU A 194 10.58 -2.67 0.82
N LEU A 195 10.19 -2.84 -0.46
CA LEU A 195 11.05 -2.58 -1.61
C LEU A 195 11.50 -1.11 -1.67
N LEU A 196 10.58 -0.16 -1.51
CA LEU A 196 10.90 1.27 -1.49
C LEU A 196 11.94 1.58 -0.42
N HIS A 197 11.75 1.09 0.81
CA HIS A 197 12.70 1.30 1.91
C HIS A 197 14.09 0.77 1.56
N VAL A 198 14.21 -0.48 1.07
CA VAL A 198 15.54 -1.05 0.82
C VAL A 198 16.22 -0.43 -0.40
N VAL A 199 15.48 -0.04 -1.44
CA VAL A 199 16.05 0.65 -2.60
C VAL A 199 16.56 2.03 -2.19
N ARG A 200 15.77 2.82 -1.47
CA ARG A 200 16.19 4.13 -0.98
C ARG A 200 17.39 4.03 -0.05
N ASP A 201 17.33 3.13 0.93
CA ASP A 201 18.35 3.04 1.99
C ASP A 201 19.70 2.54 1.45
N ASN A 202 19.70 1.73 0.39
CA ASN A 202 20.93 1.11 -0.15
C ASN A 202 21.45 1.77 -1.45
N LEU A 203 20.56 2.29 -2.31
CA LEU A 203 20.92 2.86 -3.61
C LEU A 203 20.75 4.38 -3.67
N ARG A 204 20.06 4.99 -2.68
CA ARG A 204 19.70 6.41 -2.68
C ARG A 204 18.83 6.84 -3.87
N ILE A 205 18.12 5.88 -4.47
CA ILE A 205 17.15 6.12 -5.55
C ILE A 205 15.77 6.33 -4.94
N GLU A 206 15.10 7.44 -5.28
CA GLU A 206 13.71 7.69 -4.89
C GLU A 206 12.76 7.20 -5.99
N LEU A 207 12.23 5.99 -5.79
CA LEU A 207 11.33 5.36 -6.76
C LEU A 207 9.99 6.08 -6.90
N ARG A 208 9.57 6.91 -5.94
CA ARG A 208 8.28 7.61 -6.02
C ARG A 208 8.28 8.80 -6.97
N GLU A 209 9.45 9.37 -7.28
CA GLU A 209 9.57 10.63 -8.03
C GLU A 209 8.76 10.65 -9.35
N PRO A 210 8.79 9.61 -10.22
CA PRO A 210 8.05 9.63 -11.48
C PRO A 210 6.52 9.61 -11.35
N ILE A 211 6.01 9.29 -10.16
CA ILE A 211 4.58 9.15 -9.83
C ILE A 211 4.28 9.76 -8.46
N GLU A 212 4.92 10.88 -8.13
CA GLU A 212 4.76 11.58 -6.86
C GLU A 212 3.27 11.88 -6.50
N PRO A 213 2.40 12.31 -7.44
CA PRO A 213 0.98 12.49 -7.17
C PRO A 213 0.26 11.23 -6.68
N TYR A 214 0.64 10.04 -7.17
CA TYR A 214 0.06 8.77 -6.71
C TYR A 214 0.37 8.53 -5.24
N PHE A 215 1.63 8.73 -4.83
CA PHE A 215 2.05 8.55 -3.44
C PHE A 215 1.53 9.63 -2.51
N ARG A 216 1.27 10.83 -3.03
CA ARG A 216 0.65 11.93 -2.29
C ARG A 216 -0.79 11.60 -1.88
N THR A 217 -1.59 11.03 -2.80
CA THR A 217 -3.01 10.70 -2.52
C THR A 217 -3.20 9.34 -1.85
N LEU A 218 -2.19 8.46 -1.90
CA LEU A 218 -2.26 7.11 -1.36
C LEU A 218 -2.66 7.03 0.14
N PRO A 219 -2.17 7.86 1.07
CA PRO A 219 -2.62 7.79 2.46
C PRO A 219 -4.11 8.09 2.63
N ALA A 220 -4.66 9.05 1.86
CA ALA A 220 -6.08 9.35 1.86
C ALA A 220 -6.89 8.17 1.30
N PHE A 221 -6.46 7.60 0.17
CA PHE A 221 -7.04 6.36 -0.38
C PHE A 221 -7.09 5.23 0.67
N LEU A 222 -5.97 5.01 1.38
CA LEU A 222 -5.86 3.95 2.38
C LEU A 222 -6.84 4.18 3.54
N LEU A 223 -6.94 5.41 4.05
CA LEU A 223 -7.83 5.78 5.16
C LEU A 223 -9.31 5.67 4.80
N THR A 224 -9.73 6.26 3.67
CA THR A 224 -11.15 6.35 3.32
C THR A 224 -11.74 5.00 2.93
N SER A 225 -10.90 4.05 2.56
CA SER A 225 -11.32 2.72 2.12
C SER A 225 -11.56 1.71 3.24
N TYR A 226 -11.35 2.07 4.51
CA TYR A 226 -11.74 1.22 5.64
C TYR A 226 -13.25 1.22 5.86
N TYR A 227 -13.82 0.06 6.18
CA TYR A 227 -15.20 0.03 6.69
C TYR A 227 -15.29 0.82 8.01
N PRO A 228 -16.43 1.48 8.29
CA PRO A 228 -16.61 2.27 9.52
C PRO A 228 -16.48 1.47 10.81
N SER A 229 -17.19 0.35 10.91
CA SER A 229 -17.19 -0.45 12.14
C SER A 229 -15.91 -1.28 12.26
N PRO A 230 -15.28 -1.30 13.44
CA PRO A 230 -14.21 -2.23 13.72
C PRO A 230 -14.71 -3.67 13.77
N TRP A 231 -13.81 -4.61 13.53
CA TRP A 231 -14.07 -6.04 13.61
C TRP A 231 -13.47 -6.62 14.89
N PRO A 232 -14.27 -7.28 15.75
CA PRO A 232 -13.77 -7.88 16.97
C PRO A 232 -12.94 -9.14 16.68
N ALA A 233 -11.82 -9.31 17.40
CA ALA A 233 -11.03 -10.53 17.42
C ALA A 233 -10.63 -10.90 18.86
N ALA A 234 -9.99 -12.04 19.04
CA ALA A 234 -9.64 -12.54 20.37
C ALA A 234 -8.60 -11.66 21.08
N GLU A 235 -7.67 -11.08 20.32
CA GLU A 235 -6.53 -10.32 20.83
C GLU A 235 -6.80 -8.81 20.98
N ASN A 236 -7.63 -8.24 20.11
CA ASN A 236 -8.02 -6.83 20.02
C ASN A 236 -9.07 -6.67 18.90
N GLU A 237 -9.24 -5.45 18.39
CA GLU A 237 -10.07 -5.19 17.22
C GLU A 237 -9.24 -4.85 15.99
N TYR A 238 -9.81 -5.11 14.83
CA TYR A 238 -9.22 -4.84 13.54
C TYR A 238 -10.03 -3.81 12.77
N ARG A 239 -9.32 -2.91 12.10
CA ARG A 239 -9.90 -2.13 11.02
C ARG A 239 -9.82 -2.94 9.75
N ILE A 240 -10.94 -3.07 9.08
CA ILE A 240 -11.06 -3.90 7.90
C ILE A 240 -11.11 -2.99 6.67
N PRO A 241 -10.09 -3.03 5.78
CA PRO A 241 -10.14 -2.29 4.53
C PRO A 241 -11.23 -2.86 3.64
N MET A 242 -11.61 -2.14 2.59
CA MET A 242 -12.44 -2.71 1.52
C MET A 242 -11.77 -3.98 0.98
N MET A 243 -12.48 -5.10 1.09
CA MET A 243 -12.04 -6.43 0.65
C MET A 243 -12.93 -6.94 -0.49
N PRO A 244 -12.45 -7.85 -1.35
CA PRO A 244 -13.31 -8.53 -2.31
C PRO A 244 -14.38 -9.40 -1.59
N GLY A 245 -15.64 -8.97 -1.60
CA GLY A 245 -16.78 -9.75 -1.09
C GLY A 245 -17.41 -9.21 0.19
N ALA A 246 -18.38 -9.97 0.74
CA ALA A 246 -19.16 -9.61 1.93
C ALA A 246 -19.00 -10.59 3.11
N GLY A 247 -18.02 -11.51 3.03
CA GLY A 247 -17.81 -12.55 4.03
C GLY A 247 -17.03 -12.06 5.26
N GLU A 248 -16.72 -13.00 6.16
CA GLU A 248 -15.79 -12.74 7.26
C GLU A 248 -14.44 -12.26 6.69
N PRO A 249 -13.84 -11.21 7.26
CA PRO A 249 -12.60 -10.66 6.76
C PRO A 249 -11.40 -11.56 7.10
N ASP A 250 -10.47 -11.68 6.16
CA ASP A 250 -9.17 -12.28 6.44
C ASP A 250 -8.31 -11.32 7.28
N LEU A 251 -8.18 -11.62 8.57
CA LEU A 251 -7.39 -10.82 9.52
C LEU A 251 -5.89 -10.79 9.19
N ARG A 252 -5.39 -11.75 8.40
CA ARG A 252 -4.01 -11.69 7.88
C ARG A 252 -3.85 -10.54 6.90
N ILE A 253 -4.84 -10.33 6.03
CA ILE A 253 -4.82 -9.22 5.07
C ILE A 253 -4.97 -7.88 5.81
N ALA A 254 -5.84 -7.81 6.82
CA ALA A 254 -5.93 -6.62 7.68
C ALA A 254 -4.59 -6.31 8.38
N THR A 255 -3.92 -7.35 8.88
CA THR A 255 -2.59 -7.25 9.51
C THR A 255 -1.54 -6.71 8.53
N TYR A 256 -1.43 -7.29 7.33
CA TYR A 256 -0.46 -6.83 6.33
C TYR A 256 -0.79 -5.43 5.79
N THR A 257 -2.08 -5.10 5.65
CA THR A 257 -2.50 -3.75 5.25
C THR A 257 -2.03 -2.73 6.28
N ARG A 258 -2.31 -2.97 7.57
CA ARG A 258 -1.84 -2.11 8.65
C ARG A 258 -0.32 -2.04 8.74
N ALA A 259 0.39 -3.16 8.56
CA ALA A 259 1.86 -3.17 8.50
C ALA A 259 2.39 -2.33 7.34
N SER A 260 1.74 -2.38 6.17
CA SER A 260 2.10 -1.56 5.01
C SER A 260 1.92 -0.07 5.27
N GLU A 261 0.88 0.30 6.02
CA GLU A 261 0.59 1.67 6.41
C GLU A 261 1.61 2.20 7.42
N PHE A 262 2.05 1.39 8.40
CA PHE A 262 3.18 1.77 9.24
C PHE A 262 4.47 1.94 8.44
N ALA A 263 4.71 1.04 7.47
CA ALA A 263 5.87 1.16 6.58
C ALA A 263 5.79 2.44 5.72
N ALA A 264 4.60 2.82 5.27
CA ALA A 264 4.34 4.08 4.57
C ALA A 264 4.66 5.30 5.44
N VAL A 265 4.16 5.31 6.68
CA VAL A 265 4.45 6.37 7.65
C VAL A 265 5.94 6.50 7.94
N ALA A 266 6.61 5.36 8.14
CA ALA A 266 8.05 5.34 8.36
C ALA A 266 8.86 5.76 7.11
N TYR A 267 8.27 5.68 5.91
CA TYR A 267 8.91 6.11 4.67
C TYR A 267 8.86 7.62 4.50
N ASP A 268 7.70 8.23 4.71
CA ASP A 268 7.49 9.67 4.50
C ASP A 268 6.86 10.35 5.71
N THR A 269 7.70 10.68 6.69
CA THR A 269 7.21 11.16 7.98
C THR A 269 6.62 12.57 7.94
N ASN A 270 6.90 13.33 6.88
CA ASN A 270 6.62 14.76 6.81
C ASN A 270 5.46 15.10 5.87
N LEU A 271 5.06 14.19 4.99
CA LEU A 271 3.88 14.36 4.14
C LEU A 271 2.61 14.53 5.00
N LEU A 272 1.81 15.56 4.71
CA LEU A 272 0.62 15.92 5.50
C LEU A 272 -0.38 14.76 5.58
N GLU A 273 -0.68 14.14 4.45
CA GLU A 273 -1.61 13.01 4.34
C GLU A 273 -1.13 11.81 5.17
N THR A 274 0.19 11.61 5.26
CA THR A 274 0.79 10.58 6.10
C THR A 274 0.64 10.88 7.60
N GLN A 275 0.53 12.15 8.00
CA GLN A 275 0.28 12.49 9.41
C GLN A 275 -1.14 12.12 9.85
N PHE A 276 -2.14 12.24 8.95
CA PHE A 276 -3.48 11.69 9.22
C PHE A 276 -3.43 10.16 9.36
N LEU A 277 -2.68 9.49 8.48
CA LEU A 277 -2.49 8.05 8.57
C LEU A 277 -1.80 7.64 9.88
N GLN A 278 -0.82 8.39 10.34
CA GLN A 278 -0.20 8.17 11.66
C GLN A 278 -1.21 8.31 12.80
N GLY A 279 -2.05 9.36 12.81
CA GLY A 279 -3.08 9.54 13.83
C GLY A 279 -4.14 8.44 13.82
N TRP A 280 -4.44 7.88 12.64
CA TRP A 280 -5.27 6.69 12.51
C TRP A 280 -4.58 5.46 13.12
N LEU A 281 -3.33 5.19 12.75
CA LEU A 281 -2.62 3.99 13.14
C LEU A 281 -2.30 3.91 14.63
N ILE A 282 -1.99 5.03 15.30
CA ILE A 282 -1.42 4.99 16.65
C ILE A 282 -2.41 4.69 17.78
N GLN A 283 -3.67 4.43 17.45
CA GLN A 283 -4.71 4.08 18.42
C GLN A 283 -4.47 2.70 19.05
N ASP A 284 -4.33 2.67 20.38
CA ASP A 284 -3.99 1.46 21.13
C ASP A 284 -5.03 0.33 21.01
N ARG A 285 -6.29 0.68 20.75
CA ARG A 285 -7.40 -0.27 20.50
C ARG A 285 -7.13 -1.22 19.32
N PHE A 286 -6.31 -0.78 18.37
CA PHE A 286 -6.00 -1.51 17.14
C PHE A 286 -4.55 -2.03 17.08
N LEU A 287 -3.83 -2.05 18.21
CA LEU A 287 -2.48 -2.62 18.28
C LEU A 287 -2.46 -4.06 17.76
N LEU A 288 -1.57 -4.37 16.83
CA LEU A 288 -1.44 -5.73 16.31
C LEU A 288 -0.82 -6.66 17.36
N ARG A 289 -1.65 -7.33 18.17
CA ARG A 289 -1.22 -8.11 19.34
C ARG A 289 -0.77 -9.54 19.05
N GLY A 290 -1.29 -10.11 17.97
CA GLY A 290 -1.06 -11.51 17.63
C GLY A 290 0.36 -11.84 17.13
N PRO A 291 0.73 -13.13 17.08
CA PRO A 291 2.03 -13.61 16.59
C PRO A 291 2.41 -13.11 15.19
N LEU A 292 1.44 -12.91 14.29
CA LEU A 292 1.70 -12.38 12.96
C LEU A 292 2.07 -10.89 13.01
N GLY A 293 1.27 -10.09 13.73
CA GLY A 293 1.32 -8.64 13.62
C GLY A 293 2.26 -7.96 14.61
N ALA A 294 2.53 -8.56 15.78
CA ALA A 294 3.41 -7.98 16.79
C ALA A 294 4.83 -7.65 16.28
N PRO A 295 5.49 -8.53 15.47
CA PRO A 295 6.79 -8.19 14.89
C PRO A 295 6.75 -6.99 13.93
N TYR A 296 5.67 -6.84 13.17
CA TYR A 296 5.49 -5.71 12.24
C TYR A 296 5.20 -4.39 12.97
N GLU A 297 4.31 -4.43 13.95
CA GLU A 297 4.02 -3.29 14.83
C GLU A 297 5.31 -2.82 15.52
N PHE A 298 6.13 -3.75 16.01
CA PHE A 298 7.41 -3.42 16.61
C PHE A 298 8.42 -2.86 15.59
N LEU A 299 8.54 -3.45 14.40
CA LEU A 299 9.49 -3.00 13.37
C LEU A 299 9.17 -1.59 12.85
N TRP A 300 7.91 -1.32 12.53
CA TRP A 300 7.53 -0.16 11.74
C TRP A 300 6.92 0.99 12.53
N ALA A 301 6.17 0.71 13.59
CA ALA A 301 5.45 1.76 14.30
C ALA A 301 6.43 2.71 15.02
N ASN A 302 6.18 4.01 14.90
CA ASN A 302 6.89 5.03 15.64
C ASN A 302 5.90 5.85 16.47
N PRO A 303 5.64 5.51 17.74
CA PRO A 303 4.69 6.23 18.58
C PRO A 303 5.10 7.67 18.90
N TYR A 304 6.37 8.02 18.68
CA TYR A 304 6.87 9.36 18.95
C TYR A 304 6.70 10.30 17.76
N GLN A 305 6.25 9.80 16.61
CA GLN A 305 5.96 10.62 15.45
C GLN A 305 4.59 11.29 15.62
N PRO A 306 4.51 12.62 15.48
CA PRO A 306 3.24 13.32 15.56
C PRO A 306 2.28 12.83 14.47
N GLY A 307 1.01 12.70 14.81
CA GLY A 307 -0.08 12.43 13.89
C GLY A 307 -1.14 13.51 14.00
N LEU A 308 -1.86 13.76 12.91
CA LEU A 308 -3.03 14.61 12.89
C LEU A 308 -4.28 13.77 13.12
N SER A 309 -5.33 14.39 13.67
CA SER A 309 -6.62 13.72 13.77
C SER A 309 -7.17 13.46 12.36
N TYR A 310 -7.40 12.19 12.03
CA TYR A 310 -8.00 11.77 10.77
C TYR A 310 -9.42 12.31 10.58
N SER A 311 -10.08 12.80 11.65
CA SER A 311 -11.39 13.47 11.56
C SER A 311 -11.40 14.72 10.69
N HIS A 312 -10.23 15.33 10.42
CA HIS A 312 -10.08 16.48 9.53
C HIS A 312 -9.81 16.10 8.07
N LEU A 313 -9.62 14.82 7.77
CA LEU A 313 -9.50 14.35 6.39
C LEU A 313 -10.88 14.43 5.72
N ALA A 314 -10.89 14.78 4.43
CA ALA A 314 -12.12 14.83 3.63
C ALA A 314 -12.87 13.48 3.69
N LEU A 315 -14.20 13.57 3.77
CA LEU A 315 -15.09 12.42 3.80
C LEU A 315 -15.30 11.79 2.41
N ILE A 316 -14.76 12.43 1.38
CA ILE A 316 -14.85 12.03 -0.02
C ILE A 316 -13.43 11.84 -0.53
N PHE A 317 -13.20 10.70 -1.16
CA PHE A 317 -12.02 10.45 -1.95
C PHE A 317 -12.47 10.01 -3.33
N HIS A 318 -12.12 10.80 -4.35
CA HIS A 318 -12.32 10.45 -5.75
C HIS A 318 -11.01 10.71 -6.50
N ASP A 319 -10.41 9.67 -7.07
CA ASP A 319 -9.16 9.79 -7.81
C ASP A 319 -9.35 9.40 -9.28
N ARG A 320 -9.50 10.42 -10.12
CA ARG A 320 -9.76 10.28 -11.57
C ARG A 320 -8.58 9.73 -12.37
N LYS A 321 -7.35 9.69 -11.81
CA LYS A 321 -6.12 9.59 -12.63
C LYS A 321 -5.18 8.45 -12.27
N HIS A 322 -4.93 8.20 -11.00
CA HIS A 322 -3.81 7.39 -10.51
C HIS A 322 -4.26 6.13 -9.75
N GLN A 323 -5.48 6.11 -9.20
CA GLN A 323 -6.06 4.99 -8.45
C GLN A 323 -7.22 4.31 -9.20
N GLY A 324 -7.22 4.38 -10.53
CA GLY A 324 -8.21 3.67 -11.36
C GLY A 324 -9.66 4.09 -11.14
N GLY A 325 -9.91 5.36 -10.84
CA GLY A 325 -11.25 5.86 -10.55
C GLY A 325 -11.78 5.40 -9.20
N ALA A 326 -10.91 5.19 -8.21
CA ALA A 326 -11.35 4.82 -6.87
C ALA A 326 -12.25 5.93 -6.29
N LEU A 327 -13.42 5.52 -5.78
CA LEU A 327 -14.38 6.41 -5.14
C LEU A 327 -14.73 5.86 -3.75
N PHE A 328 -14.49 6.67 -2.72
CA PHE A 328 -14.92 6.38 -1.35
C PHE A 328 -15.68 7.56 -0.79
N LEU A 329 -16.87 7.29 -0.27
CA LEU A 329 -17.74 8.27 0.36
C LEU A 329 -18.00 7.85 1.80
N ARG A 330 -17.97 8.81 2.72
CA ARG A 330 -18.31 8.64 4.13
C ARG A 330 -19.25 9.74 4.56
N SER A 331 -20.13 9.44 5.51
CA SER A 331 -20.98 10.46 6.14
C SER A 331 -20.30 11.13 7.34
N THR A 332 -19.53 10.36 8.12
CA THR A 332 -18.66 10.84 9.20
C THR A 332 -17.44 9.90 9.34
N TRP A 333 -16.56 10.19 10.31
CA TRP A 333 -15.46 9.31 10.72
C TRP A 333 -15.83 8.36 11.87
N ASP A 334 -17.09 8.37 12.31
CA ASP A 334 -17.59 7.52 13.39
C ASP A 334 -17.84 6.08 12.91
N GLU A 335 -17.98 5.16 13.86
CA GLU A 335 -18.09 3.72 13.60
C GLU A 335 -19.44 3.31 13.00
N ASP A 336 -20.46 4.18 13.12
CA ASP A 336 -21.81 4.00 12.57
C ASP A 336 -22.02 4.73 11.23
N ALA A 337 -20.98 5.34 10.68
CA ALA A 337 -21.06 6.09 9.43
C ALA A 337 -21.65 5.24 8.29
N ARG A 338 -22.50 5.87 7.47
CA ARG A 338 -22.76 5.40 6.11
C ARG A 338 -21.47 5.51 5.30
N TRP A 339 -21.12 4.46 4.58
CA TRP A 339 -19.92 4.38 3.76
C TRP A 339 -20.22 3.73 2.42
N LEU A 340 -19.59 4.21 1.37
CA LEU A 340 -19.65 3.63 0.03
C LEU A 340 -18.23 3.53 -0.53
N GLY A 341 -17.90 2.39 -1.11
CA GLY A 341 -16.66 2.18 -1.84
C GLY A 341 -16.95 1.64 -3.23
N TYR A 342 -16.36 2.27 -4.25
CA TYR A 342 -16.29 1.76 -5.60
C TYR A 342 -14.82 1.65 -6.02
N LEU A 343 -14.41 0.42 -6.32
CA LEU A 343 -13.05 0.10 -6.72
C LEU A 343 -13.06 -1.08 -7.68
N GLU A 344 -12.39 -0.94 -8.82
CA GLU A 344 -12.26 -2.03 -9.83
C GLU A 344 -13.61 -2.66 -10.24
N GLY A 345 -14.62 -1.80 -10.41
CA GLY A 345 -15.98 -2.22 -10.78
C GLY A 345 -16.78 -2.87 -9.66
N LYS A 346 -16.25 -2.94 -8.44
CA LYS A 346 -16.95 -3.46 -7.26
C LYS A 346 -17.54 -2.32 -6.46
N LEU A 347 -18.86 -2.26 -6.39
CA LEU A 347 -19.61 -1.32 -5.56
C LEU A 347 -19.98 -1.98 -4.23
N GLN A 348 -19.61 -1.34 -3.12
CA GLN A 348 -19.93 -1.77 -1.77
C GLN A 348 -20.53 -0.64 -0.97
N PHE A 349 -21.50 -0.96 -0.13
CA PHE A 349 -22.19 -0.01 0.73
C PHE A 349 -22.25 -0.58 2.15
N PHE A 350 -21.92 0.25 3.12
CA PHE A 350 -21.97 -0.08 4.53
C PHE A 350 -22.92 0.88 5.24
N GLU A 351 -23.91 0.32 5.93
CA GLU A 351 -24.92 1.07 6.67
C GLU A 351 -25.44 0.19 7.82
N GLN A 352 -25.67 0.78 8.99
CA GLN A 352 -26.22 0.08 10.16
C GLN A 352 -25.43 -1.20 10.54
N GLY A 353 -24.11 -1.14 10.48
CA GLY A 353 -23.24 -2.27 10.83
C GLY A 353 -23.17 -3.37 9.77
N LYS A 354 -23.81 -3.20 8.60
CA LYS A 354 -23.92 -4.24 7.58
C LYS A 354 -23.30 -3.81 6.26
N LEU A 355 -22.45 -4.68 5.72
CA LEU A 355 -21.90 -4.56 4.37
C LEU A 355 -22.85 -5.18 3.33
N SER A 356 -23.06 -4.47 2.24
CA SER A 356 -23.82 -4.91 1.06
C SER A 356 -22.98 -4.72 -0.19
N VAL A 357 -22.94 -5.73 -1.07
CA VAL A 357 -22.17 -5.70 -2.32
C VAL A 357 -23.15 -5.65 -3.48
N PHE A 358 -22.94 -4.71 -4.40
CA PHE A 358 -23.82 -4.46 -5.53
C PHE A 358 -23.15 -4.84 -6.84
N ASP A 359 -23.97 -5.40 -7.74
CA ASP A 359 -23.68 -5.37 -9.16
C ASP A 359 -24.09 -3.99 -9.68
N THR A 360 -23.10 -3.19 -10.09
CA THR A 360 -23.33 -1.82 -10.57
C THR A 360 -24.37 -1.77 -11.69
N SER A 361 -24.44 -2.79 -12.55
CA SER A 361 -25.42 -2.85 -13.65
C SER A 361 -26.86 -3.06 -13.19
N LYS A 362 -27.08 -3.44 -11.92
CA LYS A 362 -28.38 -3.72 -11.32
C LYS A 362 -28.76 -2.70 -10.25
N LEU A 363 -28.04 -1.59 -10.15
CA LEU A 363 -28.36 -0.55 -9.18
C LEU A 363 -29.58 0.26 -9.66
N GLU A 364 -30.75 -0.09 -9.16
CA GLU A 364 -32.02 0.54 -9.56
C GLU A 364 -32.26 1.90 -8.91
N LYS A 365 -31.76 2.09 -7.68
CA LYS A 365 -31.97 3.32 -6.89
C LYS A 365 -30.64 4.00 -6.58
N PRO A 366 -30.60 5.35 -6.58
CA PRO A 366 -29.42 6.08 -6.12
C PRO A 366 -29.03 5.69 -4.69
N LEU A 367 -27.74 5.49 -4.45
CA LEU A 367 -27.19 5.35 -3.10
C LEU A 367 -26.78 6.72 -2.58
N ARG A 368 -27.19 7.06 -1.36
CA ARG A 368 -26.90 8.35 -0.72
C ARG A 368 -25.85 8.20 0.37
N VAL A 369 -24.88 9.10 0.42
CA VAL A 369 -23.93 9.25 1.54
C VAL A 369 -23.74 10.73 1.81
N GLY A 370 -24.28 11.23 2.93
CA GLY A 370 -24.34 12.68 3.18
C GLY A 370 -25.07 13.39 2.04
N ASN A 371 -24.48 14.47 1.54
CA ASN A 371 -25.00 15.24 0.40
C ASN A 371 -24.61 14.64 -0.97
N GLN A 372 -23.98 13.47 -1.00
CA GLN A 372 -23.53 12.84 -2.23
C GLN A 372 -24.47 11.73 -2.66
N ALA A 373 -24.57 11.54 -3.98
CA ALA A 373 -25.32 10.45 -4.58
C ALA A 373 -24.45 9.64 -5.55
N VAL A 374 -24.71 8.33 -5.59
CA VAL A 374 -24.11 7.41 -6.55
C VAL A 374 -25.22 6.75 -7.35
N VAL A 375 -25.10 6.81 -8.67
CA VAL A 375 -26.08 6.24 -9.62
C VAL A 375 -25.37 5.38 -10.65
N ALA A 376 -26.08 4.42 -11.23
CA ALA A 376 -25.57 3.59 -12.33
C ALA A 376 -26.52 3.60 -13.54
N SER A 377 -27.13 4.76 -13.79
CA SER A 377 -28.02 5.00 -14.94
C SER A 377 -27.57 6.26 -15.66
N THR A 378 -27.74 6.29 -16.98
CA THR A 378 -27.52 7.50 -17.81
C THR A 378 -28.73 8.42 -17.86
N LYS A 379 -29.85 8.04 -17.23
CA LYS A 379 -31.03 8.90 -17.07
C LYS A 379 -31.60 8.72 -15.66
N PHE A 380 -31.65 9.80 -14.90
CA PHE A 380 -32.13 9.78 -13.53
C PHE A 380 -32.63 11.16 -13.11
N ALA A 381 -33.37 11.21 -12.02
CA ALA A 381 -33.80 12.42 -11.33
C ALA A 381 -33.81 12.13 -9.83
N PHE A 382 -33.82 13.18 -9.02
CA PHE A 382 -33.96 13.07 -7.57
C PHE A 382 -35.30 13.66 -7.17
N ASP A 383 -36.15 12.83 -6.56
CA ASP A 383 -37.45 13.25 -6.04
C ASP A 383 -37.33 13.98 -4.69
N ASP A 384 -36.15 13.87 -4.06
CA ASP A 384 -35.78 14.46 -2.77
C ASP A 384 -34.76 15.60 -2.95
N ALA A 385 -34.06 15.97 -1.88
CA ALA A 385 -33.07 17.04 -1.93
C ALA A 385 -31.97 16.75 -2.96
N THR A 386 -31.70 17.73 -3.83
CA THR A 386 -30.63 17.64 -4.83
C THR A 386 -29.28 17.41 -4.12
N PRO A 387 -28.53 16.35 -4.49
CA PRO A 387 -27.17 16.15 -3.99
C PRO A 387 -26.23 17.25 -4.46
N ASP A 388 -25.23 17.60 -3.64
CA ASP A 388 -24.16 18.53 -4.02
C ASP A 388 -23.28 17.94 -5.14
N THR A 389 -23.11 16.62 -5.15
CA THR A 389 -22.36 15.88 -6.19
C THR A 389 -22.99 14.53 -6.47
N VAL A 390 -23.07 14.19 -7.75
CA VAL A 390 -23.52 12.91 -8.26
C VAL A 390 -22.36 12.21 -8.94
N TYR A 391 -22.08 10.98 -8.53
CA TYR A 391 -21.15 10.08 -9.21
C TYR A 391 -21.94 9.08 -10.05
N VAL A 392 -21.79 9.16 -11.37
CA VAL A 392 -22.37 8.23 -12.33
C VAL A 392 -21.37 7.11 -12.61
N LEU A 393 -21.71 5.88 -12.23
CA LEU A 393 -20.86 4.70 -12.38
C LEU A 393 -21.21 3.88 -13.63
N GLY A 394 -20.30 2.98 -14.02
CA GLY A 394 -20.54 2.00 -15.07
C GLY A 394 -20.45 2.57 -16.49
N LEU A 395 -19.89 3.76 -16.65
CA LEU A 395 -19.63 4.35 -17.95
C LEU A 395 -18.41 3.70 -18.62
N LYS A 396 -18.27 3.91 -19.93
CA LYS A 396 -17.07 3.49 -20.66
C LYS A 396 -15.87 4.28 -20.10
N PRO A 397 -14.81 3.62 -19.61
CA PRO A 397 -13.61 4.31 -19.13
C PRO A 397 -13.08 5.26 -20.20
N ARG A 398 -12.80 6.52 -19.82
CA ARG A 398 -12.34 7.59 -20.72
C ARG A 398 -13.31 7.94 -21.87
N GLY A 399 -14.57 7.52 -21.77
CA GLY A 399 -15.62 7.90 -22.71
C GLY A 399 -16.04 9.36 -22.51
N TRP A 400 -16.29 10.05 -23.62
CA TRP A 400 -16.88 11.39 -23.62
C TRP A 400 -18.41 11.30 -23.59
N TYR A 401 -19.04 12.16 -22.80
CA TYR A 401 -20.48 12.19 -22.62
C TYR A 401 -20.99 13.63 -22.70
N ASP A 402 -22.06 13.82 -23.48
CA ASP A 402 -22.86 15.03 -23.48
C ASP A 402 -23.82 14.95 -22.27
N ILE A 403 -23.77 15.96 -21.40
CA ILE A 403 -24.49 16.00 -20.12
C ILE A 403 -25.57 17.07 -20.20
N GLU A 404 -26.82 16.62 -20.14
CA GLU A 404 -28.05 17.42 -20.17
C GLU A 404 -28.64 17.43 -18.75
N ILE A 405 -28.67 18.59 -18.11
CA ILE A 405 -29.34 18.82 -16.82
C ILE A 405 -30.49 19.79 -17.12
N ASP A 406 -31.71 19.46 -16.68
CA ASP A 406 -32.88 20.34 -16.90
C ASP A 406 -32.58 21.77 -16.40
N ASP A 407 -32.96 22.77 -17.20
CA ASP A 407 -32.74 24.21 -16.96
C ASP A 407 -31.26 24.68 -16.93
N GLU A 408 -30.30 23.82 -17.29
CA GLU A 408 -28.89 24.17 -17.43
C GLU A 408 -28.39 24.03 -18.89
N ALA A 409 -27.27 24.68 -19.21
CA ALA A 409 -26.64 24.52 -20.51
C ALA A 409 -25.96 23.14 -20.60
N MET A 410 -26.21 22.43 -21.71
CA MET A 410 -25.54 21.17 -22.00
C MET A 410 -24.02 21.38 -22.10
N TYR A 411 -23.26 20.45 -21.54
CA TYR A 411 -21.80 20.46 -21.59
C TYR A 411 -21.26 19.03 -21.73
N ASP A 412 -20.02 18.91 -22.19
CA ASP A 412 -19.38 17.62 -22.36
C ASP A 412 -18.32 17.40 -21.28
N ASP A 413 -18.27 16.20 -20.70
CA ASP A 413 -17.18 15.78 -19.82
C ASP A 413 -16.78 14.33 -20.11
N GLN A 414 -15.59 13.96 -19.65
CA GLN A 414 -15.00 12.65 -19.83
C GLN A 414 -15.10 11.84 -18.53
N ALA A 415 -15.64 10.62 -18.65
CA ALA A 415 -15.55 9.63 -17.59
C ALA A 415 -14.09 9.28 -17.30
N ASP A 416 -13.76 8.99 -16.05
CA ASP A 416 -12.39 8.70 -15.64
C ASP A 416 -11.92 7.29 -16.05
N ALA A 417 -10.75 6.87 -15.53
CA ALA A 417 -10.20 5.54 -15.78
C ALA A 417 -11.05 4.39 -15.19
N GLY A 418 -11.88 4.65 -14.18
CA GLY A 418 -12.81 3.70 -13.57
C GLY A 418 -14.21 3.71 -14.18
N GLY A 419 -14.47 4.57 -15.17
CA GLY A 419 -15.79 4.74 -15.76
C GLY A 419 -16.75 5.53 -14.86
N ILE A 420 -16.21 6.50 -14.11
CA ILE A 420 -16.96 7.40 -13.25
C ILE A 420 -17.03 8.79 -13.87
N LEU A 421 -18.20 9.41 -13.83
CA LEU A 421 -18.38 10.82 -14.16
C LEU A 421 -18.97 11.55 -12.94
N GLU A 422 -18.39 12.72 -12.63
CA GLU A 422 -18.76 13.56 -11.49
C GLU A 422 -19.60 14.74 -11.98
N ILE A 423 -20.78 14.94 -11.41
CA ILE A 423 -21.73 15.99 -11.81
C ILE A 423 -22.11 16.82 -10.58
N HIS A 424 -22.15 18.13 -10.73
CA HIS A 424 -22.55 19.08 -9.69
C HIS A 424 -23.85 19.80 -10.11
N PRO A 425 -25.03 19.21 -9.85
CA PRO A 425 -26.31 19.83 -10.24
C PRO A 425 -26.59 21.08 -9.41
N SER A 426 -27.13 22.14 -10.03
CA SER A 426 -27.44 23.40 -9.34
C SER A 426 -28.82 23.41 -8.66
N GLY A 427 -29.68 22.44 -8.97
CA GLY A 427 -31.04 22.36 -8.43
C GLY A 427 -31.76 21.04 -8.76
N PRO A 428 -33.05 20.91 -8.40
CA PRO A 428 -33.85 19.73 -8.72
C PRO A 428 -34.06 19.65 -10.24
N ALA A 429 -33.41 18.70 -10.89
CA ALA A 429 -33.42 18.55 -12.33
C ALA A 429 -33.30 17.07 -12.74
N GLY A 430 -33.94 16.70 -13.85
CA GLY A 430 -33.62 15.48 -14.55
C GLY A 430 -32.25 15.59 -15.19
N ILE A 431 -31.46 14.52 -15.11
CA ILE A 431 -30.12 14.44 -15.68
C ILE A 431 -30.09 13.32 -16.71
N ARG A 432 -29.52 13.61 -17.89
CA ARG A 432 -29.33 12.66 -18.98
C ARG A 432 -27.91 12.75 -19.54
N LEU A 433 -27.28 11.58 -19.70
CA LEU A 433 -25.98 11.42 -20.32
C LEU A 433 -26.13 10.69 -21.66
N LYS A 434 -25.44 11.17 -22.70
CA LYS A 434 -25.35 10.49 -24.00
C LYS A 434 -23.89 10.37 -24.40
N PRO A 435 -23.42 9.24 -24.97
CA PRO A 435 -22.08 9.18 -25.54
C PRO A 435 -21.90 10.31 -26.57
N SER A 436 -20.83 11.08 -26.42
CA SER A 436 -20.58 12.22 -27.30
C SER A 436 -20.29 11.72 -28.73
N SER A 437 -20.84 12.42 -29.71
CA SER A 437 -20.70 12.06 -31.13
C SER A 437 -19.36 12.54 -31.74
N TYR A 438 -18.58 13.32 -30.99
CA TYR A 438 -17.37 13.99 -31.48
C TYR A 438 -16.05 13.31 -31.07
N SER A 439 -16.09 12.10 -30.50
CA SER A 439 -14.90 11.39 -29.98
C SER A 439 -14.26 10.41 -30.94
#